data_AF-A0A920QZ81-F1
#
_entry.id   AF-A0A920QZ81-F1
#
_cell.length_a   1.000
_cell.length_b   1.000
_cell.length_c   1.000
_cell.angle_alpha   90.00
_cell.angle_beta   90.00
_cell.angle_gamma   90.00
#
_symmetry.space_group_name_H-M   'P 1'
#
loop_
_entity.id
_entity.type
_entity.pdbx_description
1 polymer ?
#
loop_
_entity_poly.entity_id
_entity_poly.type
_entity_poly.pdbx_seq_one_letter_code
_entity_poly.pdbx_strand_id
1 'polypeptide(L)'
;MKDSDIEKLKLITKFDGENSHFVMLSILVESLTESEAKKLIRRLKMTGRWVRVINDTQSVKKVLKVLAKGEIRNSKIFHLLSHLDVATLEAMCLISNSNTLRSNLRLFLDNLRFVTPRLKGDDLIQLGFTEGPIIGKVLERLANLVIDGLVKTKEDEMNVAREILKDI
;
A
#
# COMPACT_ATOMS: atom_id res chain seq x y z
N MET A 1 4.99 -19.20 25.30
CA MET A 1 4.23 -18.19 24.55
C MET A 1 4.23 -16.93 25.39
N LYS A 2 4.57 -15.78 24.81
CA LYS A 2 4.47 -14.49 25.53
C LYS A 2 2.99 -14.08 25.58
N ASP A 3 2.58 -13.27 26.55
CA ASP A 3 1.18 -12.79 26.64
C ASP A 3 0.72 -12.07 25.35
N SER A 4 1.63 -11.42 24.63
CA SER A 4 1.33 -10.80 23.34
C SER A 4 0.95 -11.80 22.24
N ASP A 5 1.37 -13.06 22.34
CA ASP A 5 1.01 -14.10 21.36
C ASP A 5 -0.43 -14.56 21.56
N ILE A 6 -0.91 -14.59 22.81
CA ILE A 6 -2.28 -14.99 23.17
C ILE A 6 -3.29 -13.91 22.73
N GLU A 7 -2.96 -12.63 22.86
CA GLU A 7 -3.81 -11.54 22.34
C GLU A 7 -3.92 -11.56 20.82
N LYS A 8 -2.80 -11.82 20.12
CA LYS A 8 -2.79 -11.97 18.65
C LYS A 8 -3.70 -13.13 18.21
N LEU A 9 -3.71 -14.25 18.94
CA LEU A 9 -4.61 -15.39 18.65
C LEU A 9 -6.09 -15.06 18.83
N LYS A 10 -6.45 -14.24 19.83
CA LYS A 10 -7.84 -13.77 20.03
C LYS A 10 -8.31 -12.81 18.91
N LEU A 11 -7.39 -12.01 18.36
CA LEU A 11 -7.66 -11.14 17.21
C LEU A 11 -7.91 -11.96 15.93
N ILE A 12 -7.13 -13.02 15.72
CA ILE A 12 -7.26 -13.94 14.58
C ILE A 12 -8.65 -14.60 14.55
N THR A 13 -9.16 -15.07 15.69
CA THR A 13 -10.46 -15.77 15.76
C THR A 13 -11.67 -14.88 15.45
N LYS A 14 -11.50 -13.55 15.42
CA LYS A 14 -12.57 -12.58 15.17
C LYS A 14 -12.55 -12.02 13.74
N PHE A 15 -11.54 -12.35 12.94
CA PHE A 15 -11.39 -11.84 11.59
C PHE A 15 -12.00 -12.82 10.57
N ASP A 16 -13.18 -12.48 10.05
CA ASP A 16 -13.95 -13.30 9.10
C ASP A 16 -13.99 -12.67 7.69
N GLY A 17 -12.84 -12.18 7.21
CA GLY A 17 -12.70 -11.62 5.85
C GLY A 17 -12.32 -12.67 4.80
N GLU A 18 -12.56 -12.37 3.51
CA GLU A 18 -12.20 -13.23 2.35
C GLU A 18 -10.73 -13.68 2.34
N ASN A 19 -9.82 -12.95 3.00
CA ASN A 19 -8.39 -13.22 3.11
C ASN A 19 -7.93 -13.73 4.48
N SER A 20 -8.83 -14.22 5.33
CA SER A 20 -8.56 -14.55 6.74
C SER A 20 -7.32 -15.42 6.98
N HIS A 21 -7.09 -16.43 6.15
CA HIS A 21 -5.93 -17.32 6.25
C HIS A 21 -4.60 -16.63 5.91
N PHE A 22 -4.57 -15.69 4.97
CA PHE A 22 -3.36 -14.92 4.66
C PHE A 22 -3.08 -13.85 5.72
N VAL A 23 -4.11 -13.24 6.29
CA VAL A 23 -3.98 -12.34 7.44
C VAL A 23 -3.39 -13.11 8.62
N MET A 24 -3.94 -14.29 8.92
CA MET A 24 -3.44 -15.18 9.97
C MET A 24 -1.98 -15.57 9.72
N LEU A 25 -1.63 -15.99 8.49
CA LEU A 25 -0.26 -16.30 8.13
C LEU A 25 0.68 -15.12 8.39
N SER A 26 0.30 -13.92 7.93
CA SER A 26 1.11 -12.72 8.14
C SER A 26 1.33 -12.43 9.62
N ILE A 27 0.31 -12.62 10.47
CA ILE A 27 0.46 -12.46 11.93
C ILE A 27 1.42 -13.51 12.51
N LEU A 28 1.30 -14.77 12.08
CA LEU A 28 2.14 -15.88 12.55
C LEU A 28 3.61 -15.71 12.18
N VAL A 29 3.90 -15.19 10.98
CA VAL A 29 5.26 -15.02 10.48
C VAL A 29 5.86 -13.66 10.83
N GLU A 30 5.10 -12.78 11.49
CA GLU A 30 5.56 -11.43 11.82
C GLU A 30 6.80 -11.45 12.72
N SER A 31 6.88 -12.36 13.69
CA SER A 31 8.03 -12.43 14.60
C SER A 31 9.27 -13.11 14.00
N LEU A 32 9.15 -13.74 12.83
CA LEU A 32 10.25 -14.44 12.17
C LEU A 32 11.30 -13.47 11.63
N THR A 33 12.53 -13.94 11.54
CA THR A 33 13.60 -13.33 10.75
C THR A 33 13.46 -13.69 9.26
N GLU A 34 14.10 -12.93 8.37
CA GLU A 34 14.12 -13.25 6.93
C GLU A 34 14.69 -14.65 6.63
N SER A 35 15.66 -15.12 7.42
CA SER A 35 16.24 -16.46 7.27
C SER A 35 15.26 -17.56 7.67
N GLU A 36 14.53 -17.37 8.77
CA GLU A 36 13.49 -18.32 9.22
C GLU A 36 12.31 -18.36 8.26
N ALA A 37 11.87 -17.20 7.75
CA ALA A 37 10.83 -17.11 6.73
C ALA A 37 11.21 -17.90 5.46
N LYS A 38 12.46 -17.76 4.97
CA LYS A 38 12.97 -18.54 3.83
C LYS A 38 13.00 -20.04 4.11
N LYS A 39 13.41 -20.45 5.32
CA LYS A 39 13.38 -21.86 5.73
C LYS A 39 11.96 -22.42 5.75
N LEU A 40 10.99 -21.65 6.27
CA LEU A 40 9.58 -22.03 6.31
C LEU A 40 9.03 -22.27 4.91
N ILE A 41 9.24 -21.31 4.00
CA ILE A 41 8.82 -21.40 2.59
C ILE A 41 9.36 -22.68 1.94
N ARG A 42 10.65 -22.97 2.13
CA ARG A 42 11.30 -24.17 1.56
C ARG A 42 10.77 -25.47 2.17
N ARG A 43 10.61 -25.53 3.50
CA ARG A 43 10.17 -26.75 4.21
C ARG A 43 8.74 -27.13 3.84
N LEU A 44 7.86 -26.15 3.72
CA LEU A 44 6.45 -26.35 3.40
C LEU A 44 6.16 -26.31 1.89
N LYS A 45 7.20 -26.15 1.05
CA LYS A 45 7.09 -26.05 -0.42
C LYS A 45 6.02 -25.03 -0.86
N MET A 46 5.97 -23.89 -0.17
CA MET A 46 5.01 -22.83 -0.45
C MET A 46 5.27 -22.17 -1.79
N THR A 47 4.20 -21.76 -2.47
CA THR A 47 4.26 -21.10 -3.79
C THR A 47 3.21 -19.98 -3.89
N GLY A 48 3.31 -19.15 -4.93
CA GLY A 48 2.32 -18.11 -5.25
C GLY A 48 2.13 -17.09 -4.13
N ARG A 49 0.86 -16.79 -3.82
CA ARG A 49 0.50 -15.75 -2.83
C ARG A 49 1.00 -16.04 -1.42
N TRP A 50 1.14 -17.31 -1.02
CA TRP A 50 1.70 -17.67 0.29
C TRP A 50 3.14 -17.15 0.46
N VAL A 51 3.98 -17.34 -0.56
CA VAL A 51 5.36 -16.83 -0.57
C VAL A 51 5.36 -15.31 -0.58
N ARG A 52 4.47 -14.70 -1.37
CA ARG A 52 4.32 -13.24 -1.43
C ARG A 52 4.00 -12.65 -0.05
N VAL A 53 2.95 -13.15 0.61
CA VAL A 53 2.53 -12.66 1.95
C VAL A 53 3.68 -12.78 2.94
N ILE A 54 4.38 -13.92 3.00
CA ILE A 54 5.50 -14.09 3.92
C ILE A 54 6.62 -13.07 3.65
N ASN A 55 6.99 -12.87 2.38
CA ASN A 55 8.04 -11.92 2.00
C ASN A 55 7.61 -10.47 2.29
N ASP A 56 6.37 -10.11 1.98
CA ASP A 56 5.81 -8.79 2.22
C ASP A 56 5.75 -8.50 3.73
N THR A 57 5.41 -9.48 4.57
CA THR A 57 5.45 -9.34 6.03
C THR A 57 6.85 -9.05 6.54
N GLN A 58 7.91 -9.56 5.89
CA GLN A 58 9.28 -9.24 6.29
C GLN A 58 9.72 -7.85 5.80
N SER A 59 9.39 -7.50 4.56
CA SER A 59 9.78 -6.22 3.96
C SER A 59 9.05 -5.02 4.58
N VAL A 60 7.77 -5.20 4.93
CA VAL A 60 6.91 -4.12 5.45
C VAL A 60 7.41 -3.56 6.78
N LYS A 61 8.12 -4.35 7.60
CA LYS A 61 8.66 -3.91 8.91
C LYS A 61 9.46 -2.60 8.82
N LYS A 62 10.22 -2.41 7.73
CA LYS A 62 11.00 -1.18 7.49
C LYS A 62 10.08 0.00 7.16
N VAL A 63 9.04 -0.25 6.37
CA VAL A 63 8.03 0.73 5.96
C VAL A 63 7.17 1.18 7.15
N LEU A 64 6.75 0.25 8.03
CA LEU A 64 5.93 0.57 9.21
C LEU A 64 6.63 1.58 10.14
N LYS A 65 7.95 1.50 10.28
CA LYS A 65 8.73 2.47 11.08
C LYS A 65 8.68 3.88 10.49
N VAL A 66 8.57 4.01 9.17
CA VAL A 66 8.39 5.31 8.52
C VAL A 66 6.97 5.81 8.76
N LEU A 67 5.97 4.95 8.54
CA LEU A 67 4.55 5.26 8.70
C LEU A 67 4.13 5.61 10.14
N ALA A 68 4.92 5.25 11.13
CA ALA A 68 4.68 5.58 12.53
C ALA A 68 5.21 6.96 12.96
N LYS A 69 5.99 7.67 12.12
CA LYS A 69 6.76 8.87 12.53
C LYS A 69 6.05 10.22 12.42
N GLY A 70 4.77 10.27 12.06
CA GLY A 70 3.98 11.52 12.04
C GLY A 70 3.15 11.70 10.78
N GLU A 71 2.88 12.96 10.43
CA GLU A 71 2.13 13.33 9.23
C GLU A 71 2.95 13.02 7.96
N ILE A 72 2.39 12.20 7.09
CA ILE A 72 3.00 11.75 5.84
C ILE A 72 1.99 12.04 4.74
N ARG A 73 2.46 12.54 3.59
CA ARG A 73 1.59 12.76 2.42
C ARG A 73 0.93 11.46 1.97
N ASN A 74 -0.32 11.54 1.54
CA ASN A 74 -1.09 10.39 1.08
C ASN A 74 -0.41 9.68 -0.09
N SER A 75 0.14 10.43 -1.04
CA SER A 75 0.92 9.90 -2.16
C SER A 75 2.12 9.08 -1.67
N LYS A 76 2.80 9.55 -0.62
CA LYS A 76 3.90 8.80 -0.02
C LYS A 76 3.43 7.52 0.67
N ILE A 77 2.30 7.56 1.38
CA ILE A 77 1.66 6.36 1.96
C ILE A 77 1.32 5.37 0.84
N PHE A 78 0.69 5.85 -0.23
CA PHE A 78 0.29 5.04 -1.39
C PHE A 78 1.48 4.32 -2.00
N HIS A 79 2.57 5.03 -2.35
CA HIS A 79 3.76 4.43 -2.95
C HIS A 79 4.47 3.41 -2.03
N LEU A 80 4.43 3.66 -0.72
CA LEU A 80 5.02 2.74 0.26
C LEU A 80 4.21 1.46 0.46
N LEU A 81 2.91 1.46 0.15
CA LEU A 81 2.01 0.34 0.47
C LEU A 81 1.44 -0.37 -0.75
N SER A 82 1.37 0.28 -1.92
CA SER A 82 0.71 -0.23 -3.14
C SER A 82 1.31 -1.52 -3.70
N HIS A 83 2.59 -1.79 -3.41
CA HIS A 83 3.28 -2.99 -3.87
C HIS A 83 3.12 -4.20 -2.94
N LEU A 84 2.53 -4.02 -1.75
CA LEU A 84 2.40 -5.06 -0.72
C LEU A 84 1.06 -5.80 -0.83
N ASP A 85 1.00 -7.02 -0.28
CA ASP A 85 -0.26 -7.76 -0.18
C ASP A 85 -1.22 -7.11 0.81
N VAL A 86 -2.49 -6.97 0.40
CA VAL A 86 -3.55 -6.41 1.25
C VAL A 86 -3.67 -7.18 2.55
N ALA A 87 -3.55 -8.51 2.53
CA ALA A 87 -3.64 -9.32 3.74
C ALA A 87 -2.49 -9.05 4.72
N THR A 88 -1.30 -8.73 4.20
CA THR A 88 -0.16 -8.29 5.02
C THR A 88 -0.49 -6.96 5.70
N LEU A 89 -1.05 -6.00 4.97
CA LEU A 89 -1.41 -4.69 5.52
C LEU A 89 -2.53 -4.76 6.56
N GLU A 90 -3.56 -5.58 6.30
CA GLU A 90 -4.63 -5.88 7.25
C GLU A 90 -4.07 -6.48 8.54
N ALA A 91 -3.19 -7.49 8.43
CA ALA A 91 -2.50 -8.08 9.56
C ALA A 91 -1.70 -7.04 10.37
N MET A 92 -0.92 -6.20 9.69
CA MET A 92 -0.14 -5.14 10.36
C MET A 92 -1.06 -4.12 11.05
N CYS A 93 -2.21 -3.81 10.47
CA CYS A 93 -3.20 -2.93 11.10
C CYS A 93 -3.80 -3.54 12.37
N LEU A 94 -4.07 -4.85 12.38
CA LEU A 94 -4.63 -5.56 13.53
C LEU A 94 -3.67 -5.64 14.72
N ILE A 95 -2.38 -5.88 14.45
CA ILE A 95 -1.38 -6.10 15.52
C ILE A 95 -0.62 -4.82 15.92
N SER A 96 -0.81 -3.71 15.20
CA SER A 96 -0.11 -2.46 15.49
C SER A 96 -0.63 -1.81 16.77
N ASN A 97 0.29 -1.49 17.70
CA ASN A 97 -0.03 -0.73 18.91
C ASN A 97 -0.03 0.80 18.68
N SER A 98 0.53 1.30 17.56
CA SER A 98 0.57 2.73 17.25
C SER A 98 -0.71 3.20 16.58
N ASN A 99 -1.39 4.17 17.20
CA ASN A 99 -2.60 4.81 16.64
C ASN A 99 -2.31 5.44 15.27
N THR A 100 -1.21 6.18 15.16
CA THR A 100 -0.77 6.84 13.91
C THR A 100 -0.56 5.81 12.79
N LEU A 101 0.13 4.71 13.10
CA LEU A 101 0.35 3.65 12.11
C LEU A 101 -0.96 2.99 11.68
N ARG A 102 -1.85 2.68 12.63
CA ARG A 102 -3.17 2.10 12.31
C ARG A 102 -4.00 3.05 11.44
N SER A 103 -4.02 4.34 11.75
CA SER A 103 -4.73 5.34 10.95
C SER A 103 -4.18 5.42 9.53
N ASN A 104 -2.86 5.44 9.35
CA ASN A 104 -2.23 5.48 8.02
C ASN A 104 -2.50 4.20 7.21
N LEU A 105 -2.47 3.02 7.85
CA LEU A 105 -2.80 1.75 7.20
C LEU A 105 -4.27 1.70 6.79
N ARG A 106 -5.20 2.12 7.65
CA ARG A 106 -6.64 2.21 7.34
C ARG A 106 -6.92 3.21 6.21
N LEU A 107 -6.28 4.38 6.27
CA LEU A 107 -6.41 5.39 5.21
C LEU A 107 -6.07 4.80 3.83
N PHE A 108 -4.99 4.01 3.75
CA PHE A 108 -4.64 3.32 2.52
C PHE A 108 -5.63 2.21 2.15
N LEU A 109 -5.95 1.32 3.10
CA LEU A 109 -6.81 0.15 2.88
C LEU A 109 -8.23 0.53 2.46
N ASP A 110 -8.79 1.58 3.07
CA ASP A 110 -10.19 1.96 2.91
C ASP A 110 -10.37 3.02 1.81
N ASN A 111 -9.36 3.85 1.53
CA ASN A 111 -9.48 4.99 0.62
C ASN A 111 -8.40 4.99 -0.47
N LEU A 112 -7.13 5.24 -0.12
CA LEU A 112 -6.11 5.62 -1.12
C LEU A 112 -5.90 4.57 -2.21
N ARG A 113 -6.02 3.27 -1.88
CA ARG A 113 -5.83 2.18 -2.85
C ARG A 113 -6.87 2.17 -3.99
N PHE A 114 -7.99 2.86 -3.81
CA PHE A 114 -9.08 2.94 -4.79
C PHE A 114 -9.10 4.26 -5.56
N VAL A 115 -8.20 5.20 -5.22
CA VAL A 115 -8.11 6.50 -5.89
C VAL A 115 -7.39 6.34 -7.22
N THR A 116 -8.07 6.70 -8.31
CA THR A 116 -7.51 6.69 -9.67
C THR A 116 -7.75 8.04 -10.35
N PRO A 117 -6.76 8.60 -11.06
CA PRO A 117 -6.97 9.76 -11.93
C PRO A 117 -8.08 9.50 -12.95
N ARG A 118 -8.77 10.57 -13.33
CA ARG A 118 -9.80 10.51 -14.39
C ARG A 118 -9.19 10.72 -15.77
N LEU A 119 -8.09 11.47 -15.87
CA LEU A 119 -7.35 11.62 -17.11
C LEU A 119 -6.55 10.37 -17.46
N LYS A 120 -6.60 10.01 -18.73
CA LYS A 120 -5.81 8.93 -19.35
C LYS A 120 -4.77 9.52 -20.31
N GLY A 121 -3.88 8.66 -20.81
CA GLY A 121 -2.86 9.05 -21.78
C GLY A 121 -3.45 9.75 -23.01
N ASP A 122 -4.56 9.23 -23.53
CA ASP A 122 -5.24 9.80 -24.70
C ASP A 122 -5.75 11.22 -24.45
N ASP A 123 -6.23 11.52 -23.24
CA ASP A 123 -6.64 12.89 -22.88
C ASP A 123 -5.43 13.84 -22.89
N LEU A 124 -4.24 13.37 -22.47
CA LEU A 124 -3.01 14.18 -22.51
C LEU A 124 -2.53 14.41 -23.95
N ILE A 125 -2.61 13.41 -24.83
CA ILE A 125 -2.27 13.56 -26.25
C ILE A 125 -3.17 14.62 -26.90
N GLN A 126 -4.48 14.59 -26.61
CA GLN A 126 -5.43 15.61 -27.09
C GLN A 126 -5.15 17.01 -26.53
N LEU A 127 -4.54 17.11 -25.35
CA LEU A 127 -4.10 18.38 -24.76
C LEU A 127 -2.80 18.91 -25.38
N GLY A 128 -2.12 18.14 -26.24
CA GLY A 128 -0.91 18.57 -26.96
C GLY A 128 0.39 17.95 -26.45
N PHE A 129 0.34 16.96 -25.54
CA PHE A 129 1.53 16.22 -25.15
C PHE A 129 2.01 15.30 -26.27
N THR A 130 3.32 15.25 -26.49
CA THR A 130 3.92 14.29 -27.42
C THR A 130 3.87 12.88 -26.85
N GLU A 131 3.57 11.90 -27.70
CA GLU A 131 3.62 10.49 -27.32
C GLU A 131 5.02 10.11 -26.84
N GLY A 132 5.10 9.45 -25.68
CA GLY A 132 6.36 8.97 -25.13
C GLY A 132 6.40 8.93 -23.61
N PRO A 133 7.59 8.74 -23.02
CA PRO A 133 7.78 8.61 -21.57
C PRO A 133 7.29 9.81 -20.75
N ILE A 134 7.13 10.98 -21.40
CA ILE A 134 6.62 12.19 -20.75
C ILE A 134 5.17 12.01 -20.28
N ILE A 135 4.33 11.34 -21.06
CA ILE A 135 2.92 11.06 -20.69
C ILE A 135 2.87 10.30 -19.37
N GLY A 136 3.70 9.25 -19.22
CA GLY A 136 3.77 8.48 -17.98
C GLY A 136 4.15 9.33 -16.78
N LYS A 137 5.15 10.22 -16.93
CA LYS A 137 5.58 11.13 -15.85
C LYS A 137 4.48 12.13 -15.45
N VAL A 138 3.73 12.64 -16.43
CA VAL A 138 2.63 13.57 -16.19
C VAL A 138 1.47 12.87 -15.50
N LEU A 139 1.09 11.67 -15.96
CA LEU A 139 0.07 10.85 -15.31
C LEU A 139 0.45 10.48 -13.88
N GLU A 140 1.72 10.13 -13.62
CA GLU A 140 2.20 9.85 -12.27
C GLU A 140 2.11 11.10 -11.37
N ARG A 141 2.52 12.27 -11.88
CA ARG A 141 2.41 13.53 -11.15
C ARG A 141 0.94 13.88 -10.84
N LEU A 142 0.05 13.75 -11.82
CA LEU A 142 -1.39 13.94 -11.63
C LEU A 142 -1.95 12.95 -10.61
N ALA A 143 -1.59 11.68 -10.68
CA ALA A 143 -2.00 10.66 -9.72
C ALA A 143 -1.62 11.04 -8.29
N ASN A 144 -0.39 11.52 -8.07
CA ASN A 144 0.04 11.96 -6.76
C ASN A 144 -0.81 13.12 -6.23
N LEU A 145 -1.14 14.10 -7.08
CA LEU A 145 -1.96 15.25 -6.69
C LEU A 145 -3.41 14.86 -6.36
N VAL A 146 -3.97 13.91 -7.11
CA VAL A 146 -5.31 13.36 -6.86
C VAL A 146 -5.32 12.56 -5.55
N ILE A 147 -4.32 11.70 -5.33
CA ILE A 147 -4.16 10.91 -4.08
C ILE A 147 -3.96 11.83 -2.86
N ASP A 148 -3.23 12.93 -3.02
CA ASP A 148 -3.04 13.96 -2.00
C ASP A 148 -4.28 14.85 -1.79
N GLY A 149 -5.34 14.66 -2.58
CA GLY A 149 -6.60 15.41 -2.46
C GLY A 149 -6.52 16.87 -2.91
N LEU A 150 -5.42 17.25 -3.57
CA LEU A 150 -5.17 18.59 -4.11
C LEU A 150 -5.96 18.82 -5.41
N VAL A 151 -6.31 17.75 -6.10
CA VAL A 151 -7.04 17.75 -7.37
C VAL A 151 -8.24 16.83 -7.22
N LYS A 152 -9.45 17.37 -7.42
CA LYS A 152 -10.69 16.64 -7.08
C LYS A 152 -11.57 16.38 -8.29
N THR A 153 -11.53 17.23 -9.30
CA THR A 153 -12.38 17.15 -10.48
C THR A 153 -11.57 16.87 -11.74
N LYS A 154 -12.24 16.37 -12.80
CA LYS A 154 -11.60 16.19 -14.11
C LYS A 154 -11.08 17.52 -14.67
N GLU A 155 -11.80 18.62 -14.41
CA GLU A 155 -11.39 19.95 -14.84
C GLU A 155 -10.11 20.42 -14.13
N ASP A 156 -9.99 20.18 -12.82
CA ASP A 156 -8.76 20.44 -12.08
C ASP A 156 -7.58 19.64 -12.65
N GLU A 157 -7.80 18.34 -12.94
CA GLU A 157 -6.78 17.48 -13.56
C GLU A 157 -6.32 18.06 -14.92
N MET A 158 -7.26 18.53 -15.75
CA MET A 158 -6.95 19.16 -17.05
C MET A 158 -6.18 20.46 -16.88
N ASN A 159 -6.54 21.29 -15.90
CA ASN A 159 -5.84 22.54 -15.62
C ASN A 159 -4.40 22.29 -15.19
N VAL A 160 -4.18 21.33 -14.29
CA VAL A 160 -2.83 20.93 -13.88
C VAL A 160 -2.04 20.37 -15.07
N ALA A 161 -2.65 19.55 -15.93
CA ALA A 161 -1.98 19.04 -17.13
C ALA A 161 -1.55 20.17 -18.08
N ARG A 162 -2.38 21.19 -18.28
CA ARG A 162 -2.03 22.36 -19.10
C ARG A 162 -0.90 23.17 -18.48
N GLU A 163 -0.88 23.36 -17.17
CA GLU A 163 0.23 24.04 -16.50
C GLU A 163 1.54 23.26 -16.67
N ILE A 164 1.50 21.93 -16.52
CA ILE A 164 2.68 21.09 -16.76
C ILE A 164 3.16 21.19 -18.21
N LEU A 165 2.24 21.27 -19.18
CA LEU A 165 2.60 21.42 -20.60
C LEU A 165 3.34 22.73 -20.90
N LYS A 166 3.02 23.82 -20.20
CA LYS A 166 3.69 25.12 -20.36
C LYS A 166 5.13 25.10 -19.82
N ASP A 167 5.42 24.22 -18.87
CA ASP A 167 6.72 24.09 -18.21
C ASP A 167 7.69 23.14 -18.94
N ILE A 168 7.27 22.52 -20.06
CA ILE A 168 8.04 21.56 -20.86
C ILE A 168 8.44 22.21 -22.19
#